data_AF-A0A7V9L8R3-F1
#
_entry.id   AF-A0A7V9L8R3-F1
#
_cell.length_a   1.000
_cell.length_b   1.000
_cell.length_c   1.000
_cell.angle_alpha   90.00
_cell.angle_beta   90.00
_cell.angle_gamma   90.00
#
_symmetry.space_group_name_H-M   'P 1'
#
loop_
_entity.id
_entity.type
_entity.pdbx_description
1 polymer ?
#
loop_
_entity_poly.entity_id
_entity_poly.type
_entity_poly.pdbx_seq_one_letter_code
_entity_poly.pdbx_strand_id
1 'polypeptide(L)'
;MTRPATVYSDILDGGSGRLHCQLVVIDGPDRGRACRLTDREIVIGTDPKCDLVLSDDRVSARHLALAAVESRFVVRDLESTNGTWYEGSQITEVTVPAGSTLLAGKTALRIE
;
A
#
# COMPACT_ATOMS: atom_id res chain seq x y z
N MET A 1 -33.99 18.62 17.55
CA MET A 1 -34.37 17.19 17.60
C MET A 1 -33.65 16.51 16.44
N THR A 2 -32.75 15.54 16.52
CA THR A 2 -32.04 14.83 17.59
C THR A 2 -30.87 14.13 16.89
N ARG A 3 -29.63 14.54 17.24
CA ARG A 3 -28.35 13.79 17.34
C ARG A 3 -27.80 12.95 16.14
N PRO A 4 -26.46 12.96 15.95
CA PRO A 4 -25.75 12.24 14.90
C PRO A 4 -25.60 10.75 15.24
N ALA A 5 -25.53 9.88 14.23
CA ALA A 5 -25.16 8.48 14.44
C ALA A 5 -23.64 8.36 14.62
N THR A 6 -23.19 8.56 15.85
CA THR A 6 -21.97 7.94 16.35
C THR A 6 -22.25 6.45 16.51
N VAL A 7 -21.65 5.60 15.68
CA VAL A 7 -21.60 4.16 15.97
C VAL A 7 -20.36 3.90 16.81
N TYR A 8 -20.65 3.34 17.99
CA TYR A 8 -19.77 3.04 19.10
C TYR A 8 -18.94 1.78 18.83
N SER A 9 -17.68 1.84 19.24
CA SER A 9 -16.89 0.78 19.89
C SER A 9 -17.15 -0.68 19.54
N ASP A 10 -16.13 -1.31 18.98
CA ASP A 10 -15.74 -2.68 19.32
C ASP A 10 -14.29 -2.63 19.83
N ILE A 11 -14.12 -2.79 21.14
CA ILE A 11 -12.84 -3.07 21.79
C ILE A 11 -12.91 -4.54 22.24
N LEU A 12 -11.76 -5.24 22.12
CA LEU A 12 -11.37 -6.51 22.76
C LEU A 12 -11.55 -7.79 21.93
N ASP A 13 -10.61 -8.05 21.01
CA ASP A 13 -10.17 -9.42 20.71
C ASP A 13 -8.73 -9.38 20.16
N GLY A 14 -7.85 -10.19 20.74
CA GLY A 14 -6.50 -10.38 20.23
C GLY A 14 -6.54 -11.11 18.89
N GLY A 15 -6.41 -10.36 17.79
CA GLY A 15 -6.29 -10.92 16.45
C GLY A 15 -7.02 -10.08 15.41
N SER A 16 -6.27 -9.47 14.49
CA SER A 16 -6.76 -8.91 13.23
C SER A 16 -8.00 -7.99 13.35
N GLY A 17 -7.82 -6.81 13.94
CA GLY A 17 -8.73 -5.70 13.67
C GLY A 17 -8.73 -5.46 12.17
N ARG A 18 -9.90 -5.52 11.51
CA ARG A 18 -10.01 -5.35 10.05
C ARG A 18 -9.32 -4.06 9.65
N LEU A 19 -8.18 -4.21 8.97
CA LEU A 19 -7.46 -3.09 8.38
C LEU A 19 -8.36 -2.52 7.29
N HIS A 20 -9.02 -1.41 7.59
CA HIS A 20 -9.81 -0.65 6.61
C HIS A 20 -8.89 0.26 5.80
N CYS A 21 -7.81 -0.32 5.26
CA CYS A 21 -6.83 0.42 4.48
C CYS A 21 -6.80 -0.05 3.03
N GLN A 22 -6.40 0.85 2.14
CA GLN A 22 -6.19 0.61 0.73
C GLN A 22 -4.87 1.24 0.28
N LEU A 23 -4.27 0.65 -0.75
CA LEU A 23 -3.17 1.24 -1.49
C LEU A 23 -3.73 1.89 -2.75
N VAL A 24 -3.56 3.20 -2.90
CA VAL A 24 -4.13 4.00 -3.99
C VAL A 24 -3.02 4.58 -4.86
N VAL A 25 -3.19 4.49 -6.17
CA VAL A 25 -2.34 5.20 -7.13
C VAL A 25 -2.78 6.66 -7.19
N ILE A 26 -1.98 7.56 -6.62
CA ILE A 26 -2.26 9.00 -6.56
C ILE A 26 -1.61 9.80 -7.69
N ASP A 27 -0.59 9.25 -8.36
CA ASP A 27 0.02 9.81 -9.56
C ASP A 27 0.59 8.71 -10.47
N GLY A 28 0.78 9.04 -11.75
CA GLY A 28 1.25 8.11 -12.79
C GLY A 28 0.15 7.57 -13.71
N PRO A 29 0.49 6.61 -14.60
CA PRO A 29 -0.41 6.12 -15.66
C PRO A 29 -1.73 5.52 -15.16
N ASP A 30 -1.68 4.86 -13.99
CA ASP A 30 -2.83 4.17 -13.39
C ASP A 30 -3.54 4.99 -12.30
N ARG A 31 -3.42 6.33 -12.31
CA ARG A 31 -4.03 7.20 -11.30
C ARG A 31 -5.51 6.88 -11.06
N GLY A 32 -5.87 6.69 -9.79
CA GLY A 32 -7.21 6.30 -9.35
C GLY A 32 -7.41 4.79 -9.18
N ARG A 33 -6.47 3.95 -9.64
CA ARG A 33 -6.48 2.52 -9.32
C ARG A 33 -6.17 2.32 -7.83
N ALA A 34 -6.82 1.35 -7.20
CA ALA A 34 -6.58 1.02 -5.80
C ALA A 34 -6.71 -0.49 -5.55
N CYS A 35 -6.06 -0.98 -4.50
CA CYS A 35 -6.19 -2.34 -4.00
C CYS A 35 -6.39 -2.32 -2.48
N ARG A 36 -7.27 -3.17 -1.96
CA ARG A 36 -7.50 -3.27 -0.51
C ARG A 36 -6.32 -3.95 0.16
N LEU A 37 -5.89 -3.39 1.29
CA LEU A 37 -4.93 -4.03 2.16
C LEU A 37 -5.67 -5.04 3.04
N THR A 38 -5.14 -6.26 3.13
CA THR A 38 -5.69 -7.31 3.99
C THR A 38 -4.62 -7.76 4.98
N ASP A 39 -4.89 -8.82 5.74
CA ASP A 39 -3.92 -9.43 6.67
C ASP A 39 -2.75 -10.14 5.97
N ARG A 40 -2.80 -10.31 4.64
CA ARG A 40 -1.72 -10.92 3.86
C ARG A 40 -0.86 -9.87 3.17
N GLU A 41 0.37 -10.26 2.88
CA GLU A 41 1.24 -9.51 1.98
C GLU A 41 0.61 -9.41 0.58
N ILE A 42 0.60 -8.20 0.04
CA ILE A 42 0.21 -7.93 -1.34
C ILE A 42 1.44 -7.57 -2.17
N VAL A 43 1.41 -7.91 -3.45
CA VAL A 43 2.48 -7.60 -4.40
C VAL A 43 1.99 -6.60 -5.44
N ILE A 44 2.83 -5.61 -5.71
CA ILE A 44 2.59 -4.53 -6.67
C ILE A 44 3.64 -4.67 -7.78
N GLY A 45 3.21 -4.59 -9.03
CA GLY A 45 4.09 -4.73 -10.18
C GLY A 45 3.36 -4.74 -11.52
N THR A 46 4.10 -4.95 -12.61
CA THR A 46 3.53 -5.06 -13.96
C THR A 46 3.08 -6.47 -14.33
N ASP A 47 3.44 -7.50 -13.56
CA ASP A 47 2.99 -8.87 -13.79
C ASP A 47 1.47 -8.98 -13.51
N PRO A 48 0.67 -9.57 -14.43
CA PRO A 48 -0.77 -9.74 -14.24
C PRO A 48 -1.16 -10.60 -13.02
N LYS A 49 -0.21 -11.31 -12.40
CA LYS A 49 -0.41 -12.06 -11.15
C LYS A 49 -0.27 -11.21 -9.89
N CYS A 50 0.12 -9.94 -9.99
CA CYS A 50 0.20 -9.03 -8.86
C CYS A 50 -1.19 -8.64 -8.34
N ASP A 51 -1.28 -8.32 -7.05
CA ASP A 51 -2.52 -7.86 -6.41
C ASP A 51 -2.92 -6.45 -6.87
N LEU A 52 -1.92 -5.60 -7.14
CA LEU A 52 -2.08 -4.33 -7.83
C LEU A 52 -1.21 -4.33 -9.08
N VAL A 53 -1.84 -4.59 -10.22
CA VAL A 53 -1.18 -4.55 -11.53
C VAL A 53 -1.07 -3.10 -11.99
N LEU A 54 0.14 -2.66 -12.32
CA LEU A 54 0.45 -1.35 -12.87
C LEU A 54 0.82 -1.47 -14.36
N SER A 55 0.55 -0.43 -15.13
CA SER A 55 0.88 -0.31 -16.57
C SER A 55 2.16 0.50 -16.82
N ASP A 56 2.79 1.00 -15.76
CA ASP A 56 4.01 1.79 -15.81
C ASP A 56 5.22 0.97 -16.28
N ASP A 57 5.82 1.39 -17.39
CA ASP A 57 6.97 0.74 -18.03
C ASP A 57 8.25 0.76 -17.17
N ARG A 58 8.31 1.61 -16.14
CA ARG A 58 9.43 1.66 -15.19
C ARG A 58 9.20 0.81 -13.94
N VAL A 59 8.03 0.19 -13.81
CA VAL A 59 7.72 -0.74 -12.73
C VAL A 59 8.07 -2.16 -13.14
N SER A 60 8.78 -2.87 -12.26
CA SER A 60 9.19 -4.25 -12.48
C SER A 60 7.99 -5.21 -12.38
N ALA A 61 8.12 -6.40 -12.99
CA ALA A 61 7.07 -7.42 -13.00
C ALA A 61 6.52 -7.70 -11.59
N ARG A 62 7.42 -7.89 -10.62
CA ARG A 62 7.15 -7.84 -9.18
C ARG A 62 8.07 -6.78 -8.61
N HIS A 63 7.53 -5.64 -8.17
CA HIS A 63 8.35 -4.46 -7.86
C HIS A 63 8.50 -4.26 -6.36
N LEU A 64 7.39 -4.24 -5.64
CA LEU A 64 7.39 -4.15 -4.19
C LEU A 64 6.30 -5.03 -3.59
N ALA A 65 6.52 -5.43 -2.34
CA ALA A 65 5.55 -6.07 -1.49
C ALA A 65 5.16 -5.14 -0.34
N LEU A 66 3.90 -5.23 0.09
CA LEU A 66 3.37 -4.47 1.21
C LEU A 66 2.60 -5.41 2.12
N ALA A 67 2.98 -5.45 3.39
CA ALA A 67 2.29 -6.21 4.43
C ALA A 67 1.90 -5.29 5.59
N ALA A 68 0.72 -5.50 6.16
CA ALA A 68 0.31 -4.80 7.35
C ALA A 68 0.85 -5.52 8.60
N VAL A 69 1.43 -4.75 9.52
CA VAL A 69 1.97 -5.24 10.80
C VAL A 69 1.47 -4.32 11.90
N GLU A 70 0.57 -4.84 12.73
CA GLU A 70 -0.12 -4.09 13.79
C GLU A 70 -0.86 -2.85 13.27
N SER A 71 -0.26 -1.66 13.46
CA SER A 71 -0.79 -0.35 13.06
C SER A 71 0.05 0.33 11.98
N ARG A 72 0.98 -0.40 11.37
CA ARG A 72 1.95 0.07 10.39
C ARG A 72 2.00 -0.86 9.18
N PHE A 73 2.76 -0.46 8.17
CA PHE A 73 2.95 -1.21 6.94
C PHE A 73 4.43 -1.43 6.69
N VAL A 74 4.80 -2.68 6.48
CA VAL A 74 6.14 -3.04 6.01
C VAL A 74 6.11 -3.04 4.49
N VAL A 75 7.00 -2.24 3.90
CA VAL A 75 7.18 -2.12 2.47
C VAL A 75 8.55 -2.70 2.14
N ARG A 76 8.60 -3.61 1.18
CA ARG A 76 9.83 -4.27 0.74
C ARG A 76 9.96 -4.18 -0.77
N ASP A 77 11.08 -3.64 -1.23
CA ASP A 77 11.46 -3.70 -2.63
C ASP A 77 11.83 -5.15 -2.99
N LEU A 78 11.33 -5.65 -4.12
CA LEU A 78 11.54 -7.02 -4.58
C LEU A 78 12.66 -7.09 -5.62
N GLU A 79 13.79 -6.45 -5.31
CA GLU A 79 14.95 -6.30 -6.21
C GLU A 79 14.57 -5.65 -7.54
N SER A 80 13.80 -4.57 -7.43
CA SER A 80 13.27 -3.89 -8.59
C SER A 80 14.34 -3.12 -9.36
N THR A 81 14.14 -2.95 -10.67
CA THR A 81 15.15 -2.35 -11.56
C THR A 81 15.39 -0.87 -11.28
N ASN A 82 14.34 -0.11 -10.93
CA ASN A 82 14.42 1.34 -10.67
C ASN A 82 14.37 1.68 -9.16
N GLY A 83 14.19 0.68 -8.30
CA GLY A 83 14.05 0.85 -6.86
C GLY A 83 12.69 1.39 -6.43
N THR A 84 12.37 1.16 -5.15
CA THR A 84 11.26 1.77 -4.43
C THR A 84 11.77 2.94 -3.59
N TRP A 85 11.03 4.03 -3.52
CA TRP A 85 11.42 5.24 -2.79
C TRP A 85 10.37 5.66 -1.76
N TYR A 86 10.83 6.15 -0.61
CA TYR A 86 10.02 6.71 0.46
C TYR A 86 10.70 7.96 1.01
N GLU A 87 9.97 9.09 1.11
CA GLU A 87 10.50 10.38 1.60
C GLU A 87 11.82 10.80 0.92
N GLY A 88 11.92 10.59 -0.40
CA GLY A 88 13.09 10.93 -1.21
C GLY A 88 14.29 9.99 -1.07
N SER A 89 14.19 8.93 -0.26
CA SER A 89 15.24 7.92 -0.10
C SER A 89 14.86 6.59 -0.75
N GLN A 90 15.78 5.95 -1.45
CA GLN A 90 15.60 4.60 -1.97
C GLN A 90 15.62 3.60 -0.79
N ILE A 91 14.66 2.67 -0.78
CA ILE A 91 14.50 1.69 0.30
C ILE A 91 14.63 0.26 -0.24
N THR A 92 15.13 -0.64 0.61
CA THR A 92 15.04 -2.09 0.41
C THR A 92 13.92 -2.68 1.27
N GLU A 93 13.82 -2.24 2.52
CA GLU A 93 12.72 -2.54 3.43
C GLU A 93 12.52 -1.36 4.39
N VAL A 94 11.27 -0.96 4.64
CA VAL A 94 10.95 0.11 5.59
C VAL A 94 9.57 -0.12 6.22
N THR A 95 9.41 0.29 7.47
CA THR A 95 8.10 0.31 8.14
C THR A 95 7.53 1.73 8.15
N VAL A 96 6.35 1.92 7.58
CA VAL A 96 5.72 3.23 7.37
C VAL A 96 4.31 3.28 7.98
N PRO A 97 3.82 4.46 8.44
CA PRO A 97 2.45 4.62 8.91
C PRO A 97 1.44 4.69 7.74
N ALA A 98 0.16 4.61 8.04
CA ALA A 98 -0.90 5.04 7.11
C ALA A 98 -0.69 6.50 6.68
N GLY A 99 -1.14 6.86 5.48
CA GLY A 99 -0.91 8.17 4.88
C GLY A 99 0.47 8.34 4.23
N SER A 100 1.32 7.32 4.25
CA SER A 100 2.64 7.35 3.61
C SER A 100 2.52 7.24 2.09
N THR A 101 3.46 7.87 1.38
CA THR A 101 3.54 7.81 -0.08
C THR A 101 4.85 7.16 -0.52
N LEU A 102 4.74 6.17 -1.38
CA LEU A 102 5.82 5.42 -2.00
C LEU A 102 5.91 5.79 -3.48
N LEU A 103 7.12 5.80 -4.04
CA LEU A 103 7.33 5.96 -5.47
C LEU A 103 7.93 4.68 -6.06
N ALA A 104 7.38 4.27 -7.20
CA ALA A 104 7.83 3.14 -8.01
C ALA A 104 7.74 3.55 -9.48
N GLY A 105 8.87 3.68 -10.17
CA GLY A 105 8.87 4.16 -11.55
C GLY A 105 8.35 5.61 -11.67
N LYS A 106 7.29 5.82 -12.45
CA LYS A 106 6.54 7.08 -12.58
C LYS A 106 5.27 7.10 -11.72
N THR A 107 5.06 6.06 -10.91
CA THR A 107 3.83 5.83 -10.13
C THR A 107 4.04 6.24 -8.68
N ALA A 108 3.11 7.02 -8.13
CA ALA A 108 3.05 7.34 -6.71
C ALA A 108 1.89 6.59 -6.04
N LEU A 109 2.21 5.83 -4.99
CA LEU A 109 1.29 4.97 -4.24
C LEU A 109 1.09 5.53 -2.84
N ARG A 110 -0.14 5.76 -2.41
CA ARG A 110 -0.48 6.23 -1.07
C ARG A 110 -1.25 5.18 -0.29
N ILE A 111 -0.88 5.00 0.97
CA ILE A 111 -1.61 4.15 1.91
C ILE A 111 -2.72 5.00 2.54
N GLU A 112 -3.98 4.61 2.36
CA GLU A 112 -5.16 5.30 2.91
C GLU A 112 -5.96 4.38 3.84
#